data_AF-A0A850C2A6-F1
#
_entry.id   AF-A0A850C2A6-F1
#
_cell.length_a   1.000
_cell.length_b   1.000
_cell.length_c   1.000
_cell.angle_alpha   90.00
_cell.angle_beta   90.00
_cell.angle_gamma   90.00
#
_symmetry.space_group_name_H-M   'P 1'
#
loop_
_entity.id
_entity.type
_entity.pdbx_description
1 polymer ?
#
loop_
_entity_poly.entity_id
_entity_poly.type
_entity_poly.pdbx_seq_one_letter_code
_entity_poly.pdbx_strand_id
1 'polypeptide(L)'
;MRSYLVNPLAHFYRLLLNAYPPSYRAQFGREMYDTFIEGIEDAESHGTLGWFLLKELRDTPKALANAYWDGWRTKLQTGIHVLQDIASISDLPPAPPDGRESWRQAFLELSLFTVAALLLITVTYFNGMHAGWQRDPEFLGKVILSLTLPFLLLGLWRGLPRWAYPFGGLLVGYQVFVSYQSSMWLFLFIMLLAFLALAIAEVVTDPQRSLLPLPLRRVGQSLSVDWTRLSFGMFGAVPLVILLAFDDAHVNSRTPYLAISALMMVVCALIYCRSRERSLQISALLAGLTFSICGAWLDKIHFAGGLINWVTVPSAGIEEMFWLLKLWIQWGALIISPVLLTLLGRAVNLKRAV
;
A
#
# COMPACT_ATOMS: atom_id res chain seq x y z
N MET A 1 -69.14 -7.91 -13.97
CA MET A 1 -68.83 -6.47 -14.16
C MET A 1 -67.41 -6.25 -13.66
N ARG A 2 -66.43 -6.05 -14.55
CA ARG A 2 -65.03 -5.75 -14.14
C ARG A 2 -65.03 -4.38 -13.48
N SER A 3 -64.53 -4.27 -12.25
CA SER A 3 -64.61 -3.01 -11.52
C SER A 3 -63.75 -1.93 -12.20
N TYR A 4 -64.21 -0.69 -12.14
CA TYR A 4 -63.54 0.47 -12.75
C TYR A 4 -62.12 0.71 -12.19
N LEU A 5 -61.73 0.04 -11.09
CA LEU A 5 -60.47 0.21 -10.39
C LEU A 5 -59.35 -0.74 -10.86
N VAL A 6 -59.67 -1.87 -11.51
CA VAL A 6 -58.66 -2.85 -11.96
C VAL A 6 -57.77 -2.27 -13.07
N ASN A 7 -58.34 -1.54 -14.03
CA ASN A 7 -57.60 -0.92 -15.13
C ASN A 7 -56.52 0.11 -14.71
N PRO A 8 -56.81 1.08 -13.83
CA PRO A 8 -55.78 2.04 -13.38
C PRO A 8 -54.70 1.37 -12.52
N LEU A 9 -55.05 0.40 -11.67
CA LEU A 9 -54.07 -0.34 -10.85
C LEU A 9 -53.14 -1.21 -11.71
N ALA A 10 -53.70 -1.88 -12.72
CA ALA A 10 -52.91 -2.62 -13.70
C ALA A 10 -51.93 -1.71 -14.46
N HIS A 11 -52.37 -0.51 -14.84
CA HIS A 11 -51.51 0.46 -15.53
C HIS A 11 -50.38 0.98 -14.62
N PHE A 12 -50.71 1.25 -13.35
CA PHE A 12 -49.73 1.68 -12.34
C PHE A 12 -48.68 0.60 -12.06
N TYR A 13 -49.09 -0.66 -11.92
CA TYR A 13 -48.14 -1.77 -11.72
C TYR A 13 -47.24 -1.98 -12.94
N ARG A 14 -47.77 -1.78 -14.15
CA ARG A 14 -46.97 -1.81 -15.38
C ARG A 14 -45.89 -0.73 -15.42
N LEU A 15 -46.16 0.45 -14.85
CA LEU A 15 -45.16 1.50 -14.67
C LEU A 15 -44.11 1.11 -13.62
N LEU A 16 -44.51 0.48 -12.51
CA LEU A 16 -43.58 -0.04 -11.50
C LEU A 16 -42.64 -1.11 -12.07
N LEU A 17 -43.16 -2.03 -12.90
CA LEU A 17 -42.34 -3.04 -13.59
C LEU A 17 -41.28 -2.41 -14.51
N ASN A 18 -41.49 -1.18 -14.99
CA ASN A 18 -40.48 -0.47 -15.78
C ASN A 18 -39.28 -0.01 -14.97
N ALA A 19 -39.36 0.06 -13.63
CA ALA A 19 -38.22 0.36 -12.77
C ALA A 19 -37.26 -0.83 -12.61
N TYR A 20 -37.73 -2.06 -12.84
CA TYR A 20 -36.92 -3.28 -12.73
C TYR A 20 -35.90 -3.39 -13.87
N PRO A 21 -34.74 -4.05 -13.63
CA PRO A 21 -33.73 -4.27 -14.66
C PRO A 21 -34.32 -4.93 -15.92
N PRO A 22 -33.90 -4.53 -17.14
CA PRO A 22 -34.48 -5.05 -18.39
C PRO A 22 -34.39 -6.59 -18.52
N SER A 23 -33.29 -7.19 -18.08
CA SER A 23 -33.10 -8.64 -18.07
C SER A 23 -34.06 -9.35 -17.11
N TYR A 24 -34.26 -8.79 -15.92
CA TYR A 24 -35.18 -9.34 -14.92
C TYR A 24 -36.63 -9.23 -15.40
N ARG A 25 -37.00 -8.10 -16.00
CA ARG A 25 -38.33 -7.89 -16.59
C ARG A 25 -38.62 -8.83 -17.75
N ALA A 26 -37.63 -9.12 -18.59
CA ALA A 26 -37.78 -10.06 -19.69
C ALA A 26 -38.07 -11.49 -19.20
N GLN A 27 -37.52 -11.86 -18.04
CA GLN A 27 -37.65 -13.21 -17.47
C GLN A 27 -38.90 -13.37 -16.59
N PHE A 28 -39.18 -12.41 -15.71
CA PHE A 28 -40.23 -12.53 -14.67
C PHE A 28 -41.37 -11.52 -14.80
N GLY A 29 -41.28 -10.55 -15.72
CA GLY A 29 -42.21 -9.43 -15.78
C GLY A 29 -43.64 -9.82 -16.15
N ARG A 30 -43.84 -10.90 -16.91
CA ARG A 30 -45.20 -11.43 -17.21
C ARG A 30 -45.80 -12.12 -16.00
N GLU A 31 -45.03 -13.00 -15.37
CA GLU A 31 -45.47 -13.74 -14.18
C GLU A 31 -45.83 -12.80 -13.03
N MET A 32 -44.98 -11.79 -12.74
CA MET A 32 -45.30 -10.77 -11.73
C MET A 32 -46.57 -9.98 -12.04
N TYR A 33 -46.79 -9.64 -13.31
CA TYR A 33 -47.98 -8.92 -13.72
C TYR A 33 -49.24 -9.79 -13.57
N ASP A 34 -49.18 -11.05 -13.99
CA ASP A 34 -50.30 -11.98 -13.91
C ASP A 34 -50.66 -12.30 -12.45
N THR A 35 -49.66 -12.57 -11.60
CA THR A 35 -49.86 -12.77 -10.15
C THR A 35 -50.43 -11.53 -9.47
N PHE A 36 -50.03 -10.32 -9.89
CA PHE A 36 -50.59 -9.08 -9.36
C PHE A 36 -52.06 -8.89 -9.74
N ILE A 37 -52.43 -9.20 -10.98
CA ILE A 37 -53.83 -9.12 -11.45
C ILE A 37 -54.68 -10.16 -10.71
N GLU A 38 -54.22 -11.39 -10.59
CA GLU A 38 -54.90 -12.46 -9.85
C GLU A 38 -55.07 -12.08 -8.37
N GLY A 39 -54.04 -11.49 -7.75
CA GLY A 39 -54.10 -10.98 -6.38
C GLY A 39 -55.06 -9.80 -6.19
N ILE A 40 -55.22 -8.93 -7.20
CA ILE A 40 -56.24 -7.87 -7.19
C ILE A 40 -57.64 -8.47 -7.24
N GLU A 41 -57.88 -9.41 -8.16
CA GLU A 41 -59.20 -10.04 -8.33
C GLU A 41 -59.61 -10.82 -7.06
N ASP A 42 -58.67 -11.53 -6.44
CA ASP A 42 -58.89 -12.23 -5.18
C ASP A 42 -59.12 -11.27 -3.99
N ALA A 43 -58.30 -10.23 -3.86
CA ALA A 43 -58.43 -9.23 -2.79
C ALA A 43 -59.70 -8.37 -2.94
N GLU A 44 -60.18 -8.16 -4.16
CA GLU A 44 -61.47 -7.51 -4.43
C GLU A 44 -62.64 -8.38 -3.98
N SER A 45 -62.59 -9.69 -4.26
CA SER A 45 -63.65 -10.63 -3.85
C SER A 45 -63.79 -10.76 -2.32
N HIS A 46 -62.69 -10.55 -1.58
CA HIS A 46 -62.64 -10.58 -0.13
C HIS A 46 -62.72 -9.18 0.54
N GLY A 47 -62.83 -8.09 -0.23
CA GLY A 47 -62.90 -6.73 0.29
C GLY A 47 -61.61 -6.22 0.96
N THR A 48 -60.46 -6.83 0.69
CA THR A 48 -59.14 -6.54 1.31
C THR A 48 -58.17 -5.80 0.37
N LEU A 49 -58.65 -5.31 -0.78
CA LEU A 49 -57.86 -4.66 -1.84
C LEU A 49 -56.86 -3.60 -1.31
N GLY A 50 -57.28 -2.73 -0.39
CA GLY A 50 -56.40 -1.68 0.15
C GLY A 50 -55.19 -2.23 0.92
N TRP A 51 -55.38 -3.32 1.66
CA TRP A 51 -54.30 -3.97 2.41
C TRP A 51 -53.33 -4.70 1.48
N PHE A 52 -53.85 -5.37 0.45
CA PHE A 52 -53.05 -6.01 -0.59
C PHE A 52 -52.13 -5.01 -1.29
N LEU A 53 -52.68 -3.87 -1.74
CA LEU A 53 -51.91 -2.82 -2.41
C LEU A 53 -50.83 -2.21 -1.50
N LEU A 54 -51.13 -1.98 -0.22
CA LEU A 54 -50.17 -1.45 0.75
C LEU A 54 -49.00 -2.43 0.95
N LYS A 55 -49.30 -3.73 1.06
CA LYS A 55 -48.30 -4.77 1.21
C LYS A 55 -47.39 -4.84 -0.02
N GLU A 56 -47.97 -4.85 -1.21
CA GLU A 56 -47.21 -4.92 -2.46
C GLU A 56 -46.30 -3.70 -2.63
N LEU A 57 -46.81 -2.48 -2.37
CA LEU A 57 -46.02 -1.24 -2.40
C LEU A 57 -44.89 -1.22 -1.36
N ARG A 58 -45.09 -1.82 -0.19
CA ARG A 58 -44.07 -1.92 0.86
C ARG A 58 -42.96 -2.90 0.49
N ASP A 59 -43.29 -4.00 -0.18
CA ASP A 59 -42.34 -5.07 -0.51
C ASP A 59 -41.59 -4.80 -1.83
N THR A 60 -42.16 -3.97 -2.71
CA THR A 60 -41.58 -3.62 -4.02
C THR A 60 -40.16 -3.03 -3.94
N PRO A 61 -39.83 -2.07 -3.05
CA PRO A 61 -38.47 -1.51 -2.97
C PRO A 61 -37.41 -2.55 -2.61
N LYS A 62 -37.76 -3.49 -1.73
CA LYS A 62 -36.86 -4.56 -1.31
C LYS A 62 -36.64 -5.57 -2.45
N ALA A 63 -37.70 -5.94 -3.15
CA ALA A 63 -37.62 -6.81 -4.33
C ALA A 63 -36.80 -6.16 -5.45
N LEU A 64 -36.99 -4.86 -5.69
CA LEU A 64 -36.22 -4.08 -6.66
C LEU A 64 -34.72 -4.05 -6.30
N ALA A 65 -34.39 -3.74 -5.05
CA ALA A 65 -33.01 -3.72 -4.58
C ALA A 65 -32.32 -5.09 -4.74
N ASN A 66 -33.01 -6.17 -4.41
CA ASN A 66 -32.50 -7.53 -4.61
C ASN A 66 -32.26 -7.85 -6.09
N ALA A 67 -33.20 -7.49 -6.98
CA ALA A 67 -33.04 -7.72 -8.42
C ALA A 67 -31.84 -6.98 -9.01
N TYR A 68 -31.58 -5.74 -8.59
CA TYR A 68 -30.37 -5.01 -8.99
C TYR A 68 -29.10 -5.59 -8.37
N TRP A 69 -29.17 -6.02 -7.10
CA TRP A 69 -28.05 -6.65 -6.41
C TRP A 69 -27.63 -7.96 -7.08
N ASP A 70 -28.58 -8.82 -7.44
CA ASP A 70 -28.31 -10.08 -8.13
C ASP A 70 -27.79 -9.85 -9.55
N GLY A 71 -28.34 -8.86 -10.26
CA GLY A 71 -27.82 -8.44 -11.56
C GLY A 71 -26.40 -7.88 -11.50
N TRP A 72 -26.05 -7.16 -10.44
CA TRP A 72 -24.70 -6.67 -10.21
C TRP A 72 -23.75 -7.81 -9.82
N ARG A 73 -24.19 -8.72 -8.94
CA ARG A 73 -23.42 -9.88 -8.49
C ARG A 73 -23.07 -10.83 -9.63
N THR A 74 -24.02 -11.11 -10.51
CA THR A 74 -23.81 -11.93 -11.70
C THR A 74 -22.82 -11.28 -12.66
N LYS A 75 -22.98 -9.99 -12.97
CA LYS A 75 -22.00 -9.24 -13.77
C LYS A 75 -20.60 -9.24 -13.16
N LEU A 76 -20.51 -9.12 -11.84
CA LEU A 76 -19.24 -9.23 -11.12
C LEU A 76 -18.62 -10.62 -11.26
N GLN A 77 -19.41 -11.68 -11.06
CA GLN A 77 -18.93 -13.06 -11.21
C GLN A 77 -18.47 -13.33 -12.64
N THR A 78 -19.22 -12.88 -13.65
CA THR A 78 -18.82 -13.03 -15.05
C THR A 78 -17.56 -12.23 -15.36
N GLY A 79 -17.46 -10.98 -14.88
CA GLY A 79 -16.26 -10.17 -15.02
C GLY A 79 -15.04 -10.81 -14.34
N ILE A 80 -15.24 -11.40 -13.16
CA ILE A 80 -14.23 -12.16 -12.43
C ILE A 80 -13.80 -13.39 -13.23
N HIS A 81 -14.72 -14.15 -13.82
CA HIS A 81 -14.38 -15.30 -14.66
C HIS A 81 -13.62 -14.90 -15.92
N VAL A 82 -14.03 -13.83 -16.61
CA VAL A 82 -13.30 -13.30 -17.78
C VAL A 82 -11.89 -12.85 -17.38
N LEU A 83 -11.74 -12.18 -16.23
CA LEU A 83 -10.43 -11.81 -15.69
C LEU A 83 -9.61 -13.03 -15.27
N GLN A 84 -10.23 -14.08 -14.75
CA GLN A 84 -9.58 -15.35 -14.43
C GLN A 84 -9.10 -16.07 -15.69
N ASP A 85 -9.89 -16.08 -16.78
CA ASP A 85 -9.50 -16.70 -18.05
C ASP A 85 -8.40 -15.90 -18.76
N ILE A 86 -8.43 -14.57 -18.71
CA ILE A 86 -7.32 -13.74 -19.18
C ILE A 86 -6.06 -13.98 -18.34
N ALA A 87 -6.23 -14.27 -17.05
CA ALA A 87 -5.14 -14.48 -16.09
C ALA A 87 -4.76 -15.95 -15.87
N SER A 88 -5.41 -16.90 -16.55
CA SER A 88 -5.11 -18.35 -16.53
C SER A 88 -4.16 -18.76 -17.65
N ILE A 89 -3.77 -17.81 -18.51
CA ILE A 89 -2.60 -18.00 -19.38
C ILE A 89 -1.39 -18.16 -18.46
N SER A 90 -0.86 -19.37 -18.47
CA SER A 90 0.28 -19.95 -17.77
C SER A 90 1.63 -19.20 -17.88
N ASP A 91 1.64 -17.91 -18.21
CA ASP A 91 2.81 -17.16 -18.67
C ASP A 91 3.33 -16.13 -17.64
N LEU A 92 3.21 -16.42 -16.33
CA LEU A 92 4.05 -15.69 -15.38
C LEU A 92 5.46 -16.29 -15.48
N PRO A 93 6.47 -15.55 -15.98
CA PRO A 93 7.83 -16.05 -16.01
C PRO A 93 8.26 -16.44 -14.60
N PRO A 94 9.10 -17.48 -14.45
CA PRO A 94 9.51 -17.97 -13.14
C PRO A 94 10.07 -16.83 -12.30
N ALA A 95 9.80 -16.89 -10.99
CA ALA A 95 10.26 -15.87 -10.05
C ALA A 95 11.78 -15.64 -10.24
N PRO A 96 12.23 -14.38 -10.27
CA PRO A 96 13.63 -14.09 -10.54
C PRO A 96 14.53 -14.81 -9.52
N PRO A 97 15.64 -15.42 -9.96
CA PRO A 97 16.50 -16.23 -9.11
C PRO A 97 17.06 -15.41 -7.94
N ASP A 98 17.34 -16.07 -6.82
CA ASP A 98 17.84 -15.40 -5.62
C ASP A 98 19.15 -14.67 -5.87
N GLY A 99 20.02 -15.06 -6.78
CA GLY A 99 20.96 -14.10 -7.38
C GLY A 99 22.05 -13.48 -6.48
N ARG A 100 22.08 -13.80 -5.18
CA ARG A 100 23.04 -13.30 -4.15
C ARG A 100 24.48 -13.59 -4.51
N GLU A 101 24.73 -14.64 -5.29
CA GLU A 101 26.06 -15.04 -5.74
C GLU A 101 26.64 -14.06 -6.77
N SER A 102 25.79 -13.35 -7.52
CA SER A 102 26.21 -12.45 -8.58
C SER A 102 26.55 -11.06 -8.04
N TRP A 103 27.82 -10.67 -8.13
CA TRP A 103 28.26 -9.31 -7.84
C TRP A 103 27.53 -8.26 -8.68
N ARG A 104 27.22 -8.57 -9.95
CA ARG A 104 26.47 -7.64 -10.82
C ARG A 104 25.11 -7.29 -10.24
N GLN A 105 24.42 -8.26 -9.65
CA GLN A 105 23.13 -8.00 -9.02
C GLN A 105 23.29 -7.25 -7.71
N ALA A 106 24.29 -7.58 -6.90
CA ALA A 106 24.59 -6.83 -5.68
C ALA A 106 24.90 -5.34 -5.98
N PHE A 107 25.65 -5.05 -7.05
CA PHE A 107 25.90 -3.67 -7.49
C PHE A 107 24.61 -2.92 -7.87
N LEU A 108 23.70 -3.59 -8.58
CA LEU A 108 22.40 -2.99 -8.91
C LEU A 108 21.55 -2.75 -7.67
N GLU A 109 21.54 -3.68 -6.72
CA GLU A 109 20.83 -3.54 -5.44
C GLU A 109 21.41 -2.41 -4.57
N LEU A 110 22.72 -2.22 -4.62
CA LEU A 110 23.44 -1.19 -3.87
C LEU A 110 23.34 0.19 -4.53
N SER A 111 23.07 0.25 -5.84
CA SER A 111 23.17 1.47 -6.65
C SER A 111 22.41 2.65 -6.06
N LEU A 112 21.17 2.45 -5.59
CA LEU A 112 20.38 3.50 -4.96
C LEU A 112 21.11 4.08 -3.74
N PHE A 113 21.59 3.23 -2.85
CA PHE A 113 22.25 3.65 -1.61
C PHE A 113 23.59 4.34 -1.88
N THR A 114 24.37 3.82 -2.83
CA THR A 114 25.64 4.46 -3.23
C THR A 114 25.41 5.81 -3.87
N VAL A 115 24.47 5.92 -4.82
CA VAL A 115 24.14 7.21 -5.46
C VAL A 115 23.59 8.18 -4.42
N ALA A 116 22.70 7.74 -3.53
CA ALA A 116 22.18 8.58 -2.46
C ALA A 116 23.29 9.05 -1.50
N ALA A 117 24.18 8.16 -1.05
CA ALA A 117 25.30 8.53 -0.19
C ALA A 117 26.25 9.52 -0.87
N LEU A 118 26.58 9.29 -2.14
CA LEU A 118 27.39 10.22 -2.94
C LEU A 118 26.71 11.57 -3.07
N LEU A 119 25.41 11.62 -3.35
CA LEU A 119 24.65 12.88 -3.43
C LEU A 119 24.63 13.62 -2.09
N LEU A 120 24.35 12.92 -0.99
CA LEU A 120 24.36 13.50 0.36
C LEU A 120 25.71 14.11 0.69
N ILE A 121 26.80 13.34 0.52
CA ILE A 121 28.15 13.82 0.80
C ILE A 121 28.52 14.97 -0.14
N THR A 122 28.27 14.83 -1.44
CA THR A 122 28.69 15.87 -2.40
C THR A 122 28.00 17.19 -2.13
N VAL A 123 26.69 17.17 -1.84
CA VAL A 123 25.92 18.39 -1.57
C VAL A 123 26.28 19.03 -0.23
N THR A 124 26.57 18.23 0.80
CA THR A 124 26.89 18.76 2.13
C THR A 124 28.32 19.32 2.21
N TYR A 125 29.32 18.66 1.59
CA TYR A 125 30.73 19.01 1.80
C TYR A 125 31.36 19.84 0.68
N PHE A 126 30.82 19.85 -0.55
CA PHE A 126 31.42 20.63 -1.63
C PHE A 126 30.86 22.06 -1.70
N ASN A 127 31.77 23.03 -1.59
CA ASN A 127 31.47 24.46 -1.76
C ASN A 127 30.88 24.73 -3.16
N GLY A 128 29.69 25.35 -3.22
CA GLY A 128 29.09 25.82 -4.48
C GLY A 128 27.71 25.22 -4.80
N MET A 129 27.29 24.16 -4.10
CA MET A 129 25.93 23.64 -4.22
C MET A 129 25.04 24.25 -3.14
N HIS A 130 23.95 24.92 -3.56
CA HIS A 130 22.97 25.49 -2.62
C HIS A 130 22.25 24.37 -1.86
N ALA A 131 22.71 24.05 -0.66
CA ALA A 131 22.21 22.91 0.11
C ALA A 131 20.73 23.01 0.55
N GLY A 132 20.04 24.13 0.27
CA GLY A 132 18.60 24.29 0.54
C GLY A 132 17.68 23.48 -0.38
N TRP A 133 18.13 23.06 -1.58
CA TRP A 133 17.27 22.33 -2.53
C TRP A 133 16.79 20.98 -1.98
N GLN A 134 17.56 20.35 -1.09
CA GLN A 134 17.24 19.06 -0.49
C GLN A 134 15.95 19.10 0.36
N ARG A 135 15.49 20.30 0.72
CA ARG A 135 14.29 20.53 1.52
C ARG A 135 13.15 21.12 0.74
N ASP A 136 13.39 21.56 -0.49
CA ASP A 136 12.32 21.93 -1.40
C ASP A 136 11.58 20.65 -1.81
N PRO A 137 10.35 20.41 -1.32
CA PRO A 137 9.65 19.16 -1.56
C PRO A 137 9.34 18.97 -3.04
N GLU A 138 9.17 20.05 -3.80
CA GLU A 138 8.91 19.99 -5.23
C GLU A 138 10.16 19.55 -6.00
N PHE A 139 11.31 20.14 -5.69
CA PHE A 139 12.56 19.76 -6.33
C PHE A 139 13.00 18.36 -5.92
N LEU A 140 12.95 18.04 -4.62
CA LEU A 140 13.21 16.70 -4.10
C LEU A 140 12.28 15.67 -4.75
N GLY A 141 11.01 16.01 -4.94
CA GLY A 141 10.03 15.19 -5.65
C GLY A 141 10.39 14.93 -7.10
N LYS A 142 10.79 15.96 -7.85
CA LYS A 142 11.25 15.81 -9.24
C LYS A 142 12.43 14.84 -9.33
N VAL A 143 13.41 14.95 -8.43
CA VAL A 143 14.58 14.06 -8.39
C VAL A 143 14.18 12.64 -8.03
N ILE A 144 13.43 12.44 -6.95
CA ILE A 144 13.04 11.11 -6.46
C ILE A 144 12.14 10.41 -7.47
N LEU A 145 11.12 11.09 -8.02
CA LEU A 145 10.21 10.50 -9.01
C LEU A 145 10.97 10.12 -10.29
N SER A 146 11.82 11.01 -10.81
CA SER A 146 12.62 10.73 -12.01
C SER A 146 13.60 9.57 -11.80
N LEU A 147 14.14 9.43 -10.58
CA LEU A 147 15.07 8.35 -10.24
C LEU A 147 14.36 7.03 -9.94
N THR A 148 13.22 7.04 -9.26
CA THR A 148 12.57 5.81 -8.76
C THR A 148 11.59 5.20 -9.74
N LEU A 149 10.80 6.03 -10.44
CA LEU A 149 9.70 5.55 -11.28
C LEU A 149 10.18 4.66 -12.44
N PRO A 150 11.21 5.04 -13.23
CA PRO A 150 11.66 4.19 -14.34
C PRO A 150 12.20 2.84 -13.86
N PHE A 151 12.93 2.83 -12.74
CA PHE A 151 13.51 1.62 -12.16
C PHE A 151 12.43 0.72 -11.55
N LEU A 152 11.42 1.29 -10.90
CA LEU A 152 10.26 0.53 -10.42
C LEU A 152 9.45 -0.07 -11.55
N LEU A 153 9.16 0.69 -12.61
CA LEU A 153 8.43 0.17 -13.77
C LEU A 153 9.23 -0.93 -14.48
N LEU A 154 10.54 -0.75 -14.65
CA LEU A 154 11.43 -1.79 -15.18
C LEU A 154 11.46 -3.02 -14.27
N GLY A 155 11.48 -2.81 -12.95
CA GLY A 155 11.42 -3.87 -11.95
C GLY A 155 10.12 -4.66 -12.06
N LEU A 156 8.97 -3.98 -12.07
CA LEU A 156 7.64 -4.58 -12.25
C LEU A 156 7.55 -5.41 -13.53
N TRP A 157 8.09 -4.87 -14.64
CA TRP A 157 8.13 -5.59 -15.91
C TRP A 157 8.95 -6.88 -15.84
N ARG A 158 10.04 -6.88 -15.04
CA ARG A 158 10.94 -8.02 -14.81
C ARG A 158 10.58 -8.90 -13.61
N GLY A 159 9.38 -8.74 -13.03
CA GLY A 159 8.94 -9.58 -11.90
C GLY A 159 9.48 -9.16 -10.53
N LEU A 160 9.76 -7.86 -10.35
CA LEU A 160 10.29 -7.24 -9.15
C LEU A 160 11.56 -7.95 -8.63
N PRO A 161 12.67 -7.85 -9.38
CA PRO A 161 13.97 -8.22 -8.84
C PRO A 161 14.30 -7.37 -7.62
N ARG A 162 15.18 -7.86 -6.75
CA ARG A 162 15.48 -7.24 -5.46
C ARG A 162 15.94 -5.79 -5.52
N TRP A 163 16.68 -5.43 -6.56
CA TRP A 163 17.15 -4.06 -6.75
C TRP A 163 16.01 -3.06 -6.93
N ALA A 164 14.81 -3.49 -7.33
CA ALA A 164 13.67 -2.60 -7.51
C ALA A 164 13.03 -2.19 -6.17
N TYR A 165 13.16 -3.01 -5.12
CA TYR A 165 12.48 -2.79 -3.84
C TYR A 165 12.91 -1.49 -3.14
N PRO A 166 14.22 -1.17 -3.02
CA PRO A 166 14.65 0.08 -2.39
C PRO A 166 14.08 1.34 -3.06
N PHE A 167 13.94 1.34 -4.38
CA PHE A 167 13.30 2.47 -5.09
C PHE A 167 11.84 2.64 -4.67
N GLY A 168 11.14 1.54 -4.42
CA GLY A 168 9.76 1.52 -3.92
C GLY A 168 9.65 2.13 -2.53
N GLY A 169 10.51 1.72 -1.60
CA GLY A 169 10.51 2.32 -0.27
C GLY A 169 10.98 3.76 -0.26
N LEU A 170 11.90 4.16 -1.14
CA LEU A 170 12.26 5.57 -1.28
C LEU A 170 11.06 6.42 -1.71
N LEU A 171 10.26 5.94 -2.67
CA LEU A 171 9.04 6.62 -3.12
C LEU A 171 7.97 6.67 -2.02
N VAL A 172 7.77 5.57 -1.30
CA VAL A 172 6.87 5.53 -0.13
C VAL A 172 7.35 6.51 0.94
N GLY A 173 8.64 6.53 1.25
CA GLY A 173 9.21 7.44 2.25
C GLY A 173 9.12 8.90 1.85
N TYR A 174 9.30 9.21 0.57
CA TYR A 174 9.06 10.55 0.05
C TYR A 174 7.60 10.95 0.25
N GLN A 175 6.65 10.07 -0.07
CA GLN A 175 5.24 10.37 0.11
C GLN A 175 4.85 10.55 1.58
N VAL A 176 5.42 9.74 2.49
CA VAL A 176 5.26 9.91 3.94
C VAL A 176 5.78 11.27 4.38
N PHE A 177 6.97 11.65 3.90
CA PHE A 177 7.60 12.93 4.21
C PHE A 177 6.76 14.13 3.73
N VAL A 178 6.35 14.14 2.46
CA VAL A 178 5.52 15.23 1.89
C VAL A 178 4.18 15.34 2.60
N SER A 179 3.54 14.20 2.88
CA SER A 179 2.24 14.18 3.55
C SER A 179 2.34 14.67 5.00
N TYR A 180 3.46 14.40 5.68
CA TYR A 180 3.74 14.94 7.01
C TYR A 180 3.87 16.46 6.97
N GLN A 181 4.68 17.00 6.05
CA GLN A 181 4.85 18.46 5.90
C GLN A 181 3.55 19.16 5.50
N SER A 182 2.76 18.54 4.62
CA SER A 182 1.51 19.10 4.12
C SER A 182 0.32 18.88 5.06
N SER A 183 0.54 18.30 6.24
CA SER A 183 -0.52 17.89 7.20
C SER A 183 -1.61 16.99 6.59
N MET A 184 -1.29 16.24 5.53
CA MET A 184 -2.21 15.35 4.81
C MET A 184 -2.29 13.96 5.46
N TRP A 185 -2.47 13.90 6.77
CA TRP A 185 -2.52 12.64 7.53
C TRP A 185 -3.63 11.68 7.08
N LEU A 186 -4.75 12.25 6.63
CA LEU A 186 -5.90 11.49 6.11
C LEU A 186 -5.53 10.72 4.84
N PHE A 187 -4.70 11.32 3.97
CA PHE A 187 -4.18 10.64 2.77
C PHE A 187 -3.28 9.45 3.13
N LEU A 188 -2.38 9.63 4.11
CA LEU A 188 -1.52 8.54 4.60
C LEU A 188 -2.33 7.39 5.21
N PHE A 189 -3.36 7.73 5.97
CA PHE A 189 -4.25 6.74 6.59
C PHE A 189 -5.01 5.93 5.54
N ILE A 190 -5.56 6.58 4.50
CA ILE A 190 -6.23 5.90 3.38
C ILE A 190 -5.26 5.00 2.61
N MET A 191 -4.05 5.49 2.33
CA MET A 191 -3.01 4.70 1.66
C MET A 191 -2.61 3.47 2.48
N LEU A 192 -2.44 3.63 3.80
CA LEU A 192 -2.16 2.53 4.71
C LEU A 192 -3.30 1.49 4.72
N LEU A 193 -4.55 1.94 4.80
CA LEU A 193 -5.73 1.06 4.75
C LEU A 193 -5.83 0.32 3.41
N ALA A 194 -5.57 0.98 2.29
CA ALA A 194 -5.57 0.36 0.98
C ALA A 194 -4.48 -0.71 0.88
N PHE A 195 -3.27 -0.42 1.37
CA PHE A 195 -2.15 -1.36 1.40
C PHE A 195 -2.44 -2.55 2.33
N LEU A 196 -3.04 -2.31 3.49
CA LEU A 196 -3.45 -3.35 4.43
C LEU A 196 -4.56 -4.23 3.83
N ALA A 197 -5.54 -3.64 3.16
CA ALA A 197 -6.61 -4.38 2.47
C ALA A 197 -6.04 -5.25 1.34
N LEU A 198 -5.07 -4.73 0.60
CA LEU A 198 -4.32 -5.48 -0.43
C LEU A 198 -3.50 -6.63 0.17
N ALA A 199 -2.78 -6.38 1.27
CA ALA A 199 -2.00 -7.40 1.96
C ALA A 199 -2.90 -8.49 2.57
N ILE A 200 -4.05 -8.12 3.14
CA ILE A 200 -5.04 -9.08 3.64
C ILE A 200 -5.62 -9.89 2.48
N ALA A 201 -5.96 -9.25 1.35
CA ALA A 201 -6.45 -9.94 0.17
C ALA A 201 -5.41 -10.94 -0.37
N GLU A 202 -4.12 -10.60 -0.35
CA GLU A 202 -3.02 -11.49 -0.72
C GLU A 202 -2.85 -12.67 0.26
N VAL A 203 -2.94 -12.44 1.57
CA VAL A 203 -2.81 -13.50 2.59
C VAL A 203 -4.01 -14.46 2.57
N VAL A 204 -5.20 -13.94 2.26
CA VAL A 204 -6.46 -14.71 2.26
C VAL A 204 -6.69 -15.43 0.94
N THR A 205 -6.19 -14.92 -0.19
CA THR A 205 -6.34 -15.55 -1.50
C THR A 205 -5.13 -16.40 -1.86
N ASP A 206 -5.38 -17.66 -2.19
CA ASP A 206 -4.37 -18.60 -2.66
C ASP A 206 -3.58 -17.97 -3.84
N PRO A 207 -2.23 -17.85 -3.79
CA PRO A 207 -1.44 -17.13 -4.80
C PRO A 207 -1.63 -17.65 -6.23
N GLN A 208 -2.08 -18.90 -6.40
CA GLN A 208 -2.40 -19.47 -7.71
C GLN A 208 -3.82 -19.12 -8.21
N ARG A 209 -4.74 -18.73 -7.33
CA ARG A 209 -6.14 -18.39 -7.65
C ARG A 209 -6.50 -16.93 -7.35
N SER A 210 -5.53 -16.13 -6.92
CA SER A 210 -5.72 -14.76 -6.48
C SER A 210 -6.22 -13.87 -7.61
N LEU A 211 -7.33 -13.16 -7.42
CA LEU A 211 -7.90 -12.20 -8.39
C LEU A 211 -7.10 -10.89 -8.52
N LEU A 212 -5.93 -10.82 -7.87
CA LEU A 212 -5.10 -9.63 -7.91
C LEU A 212 -4.57 -9.37 -9.33
N PRO A 213 -4.43 -8.09 -9.73
CA PRO A 213 -3.83 -7.73 -11.01
C PRO A 213 -2.40 -8.26 -11.11
N LEU A 214 -1.98 -8.56 -12.35
CA LEU A 214 -0.65 -9.10 -12.69
C LEU A 214 0.54 -8.51 -11.90
N PRO A 215 0.70 -7.18 -11.73
CA PRO A 215 1.81 -6.63 -10.96
C PRO A 215 1.81 -7.09 -9.50
N LEU A 216 0.64 -7.20 -8.87
CA LEU A 216 0.52 -7.63 -7.47
C LEU A 216 0.77 -9.12 -7.31
N ARG A 217 0.33 -9.95 -8.26
CA ARG A 217 0.71 -11.38 -8.29
C ARG A 217 2.23 -11.56 -8.38
N ARG A 218 2.91 -10.73 -9.18
CA ARG A 218 4.38 -10.73 -9.28
C ARG A 218 5.06 -10.29 -7.99
N VAL A 219 4.51 -9.28 -7.29
CA VAL A 219 4.96 -8.92 -5.94
C VAL A 219 4.88 -10.15 -5.04
N GLY A 220 3.72 -10.81 -4.97
CA GLY A 220 3.52 -11.97 -4.11
C GLY A 220 4.42 -13.15 -4.46
N GLN A 221 4.64 -13.43 -5.74
CA GLN A 221 5.61 -14.45 -6.18
C GLN A 221 7.05 -14.11 -5.78
N SER A 222 7.46 -12.84 -5.86
CA SER A 222 8.79 -12.41 -5.42
C SER A 222 8.94 -12.49 -3.89
N LEU A 223 7.89 -12.14 -3.15
CA LEU A 223 7.88 -12.17 -1.68
C LEU A 223 7.79 -13.58 -1.10
N SER A 224 7.15 -14.51 -1.80
CA SER A 224 7.11 -15.91 -1.39
C SER A 224 8.50 -16.56 -1.45
N VAL A 225 9.36 -16.12 -2.38
CA VAL A 225 10.77 -16.54 -2.44
C VAL A 225 11.56 -15.96 -1.27
N ASP A 226 11.45 -14.65 -1.04
CA ASP A 226 12.16 -13.98 0.05
C ASP A 226 11.37 -12.77 0.57
N TRP A 227 10.75 -12.94 1.74
CA TRP A 227 9.94 -11.90 2.38
C TRP A 227 10.79 -10.73 2.90
N THR A 228 12.10 -10.91 3.11
CA THR A 228 12.98 -9.83 3.59
C THR A 228 13.15 -8.72 2.55
N ARG A 229 12.77 -8.98 1.29
CA ARG A 229 12.74 -7.99 0.21
C ARG A 229 11.84 -6.80 0.55
N LEU A 230 10.74 -7.00 1.29
CA LEU A 230 9.93 -5.89 1.78
C LEU A 230 10.69 -5.02 2.79
N SER A 231 11.40 -5.64 3.74
CA SER A 231 12.21 -4.93 4.72
C SER A 231 13.32 -4.13 4.05
N PHE A 232 13.97 -4.72 3.04
CA PHE A 232 14.96 -4.03 2.21
C PHE A 232 14.35 -2.90 1.37
N GLY A 233 13.12 -3.11 0.88
CA GLY A 233 12.32 -2.08 0.27
C GLY A 233 12.16 -0.88 1.19
N MET A 234 11.63 -1.09 2.40
CA MET A 234 11.46 -0.03 3.40
C MET A 234 12.78 0.62 3.80
N PHE A 235 13.88 -0.13 3.84
CA PHE A 235 15.22 0.41 4.06
C PHE A 235 15.66 1.39 2.96
N GLY A 236 15.08 1.31 1.75
CA GLY A 236 15.25 2.29 0.68
C GLY A 236 14.84 3.72 1.05
N ALA A 237 14.04 3.92 2.11
CA ALA A 237 13.70 5.24 2.64
C ALA A 237 14.80 5.86 3.54
N VAL A 238 15.82 5.09 3.95
CA VAL A 238 16.86 5.56 4.88
C VAL A 238 17.64 6.79 4.38
N PRO A 239 17.90 7.00 3.08
CA PRO A 239 18.44 8.27 2.61
C PRO A 239 17.61 9.49 3.02
N LEU A 240 16.28 9.39 3.01
CA LEU A 240 15.38 10.47 3.46
C LEU A 240 15.39 10.61 4.98
N VAL A 241 15.51 9.49 5.70
CA VAL A 241 15.73 9.49 7.15
C VAL A 241 17.00 10.23 7.50
N ILE A 242 18.10 10.02 6.78
CA ILE A 242 19.35 10.76 6.98
C ILE A 242 19.14 12.26 6.68
N LEU A 243 18.49 12.61 5.57
CA LEU A 243 18.19 14.01 5.25
C LEU A 243 17.38 14.71 6.34
N LEU A 244 16.39 14.02 6.87
CA LEU A 244 15.58 14.50 7.99
C LEU A 244 16.45 14.63 9.24
N ALA A 245 17.16 13.57 9.62
CA ALA A 245 17.90 13.53 10.88
C ALA A 245 19.03 14.58 10.95
N PHE A 246 19.58 14.94 9.79
CA PHE A 246 20.62 15.96 9.64
C PHE A 246 20.07 17.28 9.07
N ASP A 247 18.86 17.66 9.49
CA ASP A 247 18.19 18.90 9.11
C ASP A 247 18.89 20.20 9.56
N ASP A 248 20.10 20.18 10.10
CA ASP A 248 20.89 21.40 10.32
C ASP A 248 22.26 21.37 9.64
N ALA A 249 22.65 20.22 9.06
CA ALA A 249 24.00 19.98 8.54
C ALA A 249 24.45 21.00 7.49
N HIS A 250 23.51 21.55 6.73
CA HIS A 250 23.80 22.53 5.68
C HIS A 250 24.06 23.97 6.15
N VAL A 251 23.57 24.37 7.34
CA VAL A 251 23.75 25.75 7.83
C VAL A 251 25.04 25.85 8.63
N ASN A 252 25.39 24.82 9.40
CA ASN A 252 26.37 24.96 10.47
C ASN A 252 27.35 23.80 10.68
N SER A 253 27.19 22.62 10.06
CA SER A 253 28.00 21.44 10.43
C SER A 253 28.48 20.60 9.24
N ARG A 254 29.72 20.87 8.79
CA ARG A 254 30.54 19.93 8.02
C ARG A 254 31.23 18.90 8.91
N THR A 255 30.51 18.39 9.90
CA THR A 255 31.01 17.32 10.75
C THR A 255 31.10 16.03 9.95
N PRO A 256 31.93 15.05 10.33
CA PRO A 256 32.04 13.79 9.58
C PRO A 256 30.83 12.85 9.77
N TYR A 257 29.91 13.16 10.70
CA TYR A 257 28.85 12.24 11.12
C TYR A 257 27.86 11.90 10.00
N LEU A 258 27.47 12.87 9.17
CA LEU A 258 26.59 12.63 8.02
C LEU A 258 27.25 11.68 7.02
N ALA A 259 28.52 11.92 6.66
CA ALA A 259 29.26 11.03 5.76
C ALA A 259 29.39 9.62 6.33
N ILE A 260 29.68 9.48 7.62
CA ILE A 260 29.77 8.18 8.29
C ILE A 260 28.41 7.47 8.25
N SER A 261 27.31 8.15 8.59
CA SER A 261 25.95 7.58 8.51
C SER A 261 25.59 7.13 7.10
N ALA A 262 25.88 7.95 6.08
CA ALA A 262 25.62 7.61 4.68
C ALA A 262 26.45 6.41 4.20
N LEU A 263 27.74 6.33 4.59
CA LEU A 263 28.60 5.19 4.28
C LEU A 263 28.16 3.91 5.02
N MET A 264 27.78 4.02 6.29
CA MET A 264 27.28 2.87 7.08
C MET A 264 25.97 2.33 6.52
N MET A 265 25.09 3.18 6.01
CA MET A 265 23.90 2.75 5.25
C MET A 265 24.29 1.87 4.05
N VAL A 266 25.30 2.29 3.26
CA VAL A 266 25.80 1.51 2.12
C VAL A 266 26.42 0.18 2.57
N VAL A 267 27.25 0.20 3.62
CA VAL A 267 27.86 -1.03 4.16
C VAL A 267 26.80 -2.02 4.64
N CYS A 268 25.79 -1.55 5.39
CA CYS A 268 24.68 -2.37 5.86
C CYS A 268 23.82 -2.92 4.72
N ALA A 269 23.56 -2.13 3.68
CA ALA A 269 22.89 -2.60 2.47
C ALA A 269 23.71 -3.69 1.76
N LEU A 270 25.04 -3.53 1.67
CA LEU A 270 25.92 -4.54 1.08
C LEU A 270 25.90 -5.85 1.89
N ILE A 271 25.94 -5.77 3.23
CA ILE A 271 25.81 -6.95 4.10
C ILE A 271 24.47 -7.64 3.84
N TYR A 272 23.37 -6.90 3.75
CA TYR A 272 22.06 -7.45 3.40
C TYR A 272 22.08 -8.19 2.04
N CYS A 273 22.64 -7.57 0.99
CA CYS A 273 22.71 -8.15 -0.35
C CYS A 273 23.53 -9.45 -0.40
N ARG A 274 24.58 -9.56 0.43
CA ARG A 274 25.51 -10.70 0.45
C ARG A 274 25.14 -11.79 1.43
N SER A 275 24.43 -11.47 2.51
CA SER A 275 24.03 -12.43 3.53
C SER A 275 22.99 -13.43 3.00
N ARG A 276 23.09 -14.70 3.38
CA ARG A 276 22.04 -15.72 3.19
C ARG A 276 21.15 -15.89 4.43
N GLU A 277 21.63 -15.42 5.57
CA GLU A 277 20.93 -15.58 6.84
C GLU A 277 19.94 -14.44 7.05
N ARG A 278 18.66 -14.78 7.22
CA ARG A 278 17.55 -13.80 7.32
C ARG A 278 17.66 -12.92 8.57
N SER A 279 18.13 -13.48 9.69
CA SER A 279 18.43 -12.74 10.93
C SER A 279 19.48 -11.67 10.68
N LEU A 280 20.60 -12.03 10.05
CA LEU A 280 21.70 -11.13 9.71
C LEU A 280 21.28 -10.05 8.72
N GLN A 281 20.40 -10.40 7.77
CA GLN A 281 19.81 -9.43 6.85
C GLN A 281 19.02 -8.36 7.61
N ILE A 282 18.06 -8.75 8.45
CA ILE A 282 17.23 -7.80 9.20
C ILE A 282 18.08 -6.99 10.19
N SER A 283 19.03 -7.63 10.90
CA SER A 283 19.91 -6.93 11.81
C SER A 283 20.81 -5.93 11.09
N ALA A 284 21.29 -6.23 9.88
CA ALA A 284 22.05 -5.29 9.07
C ALA A 284 21.22 -4.05 8.69
N LEU A 285 19.96 -4.23 8.27
CA LEU A 285 19.07 -3.11 7.96
C LEU A 285 18.79 -2.24 9.20
N LEU A 286 18.51 -2.87 10.34
CA LEU A 286 18.31 -2.15 11.60
C LEU A 286 19.57 -1.45 12.09
N ALA A 287 20.74 -2.07 11.92
CA ALA A 287 22.02 -1.46 12.23
C ALA A 287 22.26 -0.22 11.36
N GLY A 288 21.99 -0.28 10.05
CA GLY A 288 22.12 0.86 9.15
C GLY A 288 21.24 2.05 9.53
N LEU A 289 19.98 1.78 9.90
CA LEU A 289 19.07 2.81 10.45
C LEU A 289 19.60 3.37 11.77
N THR A 290 20.07 2.50 12.67
CA THR A 290 20.58 2.88 13.99
C THR A 290 21.83 3.75 13.87
N PHE A 291 22.80 3.37 13.05
CA PHE A 291 23.99 4.20 12.78
C PHE A 291 23.64 5.55 12.14
N SER A 292 22.57 5.61 11.35
CA SER A 292 22.08 6.87 10.78
C SER A 292 21.55 7.81 11.87
N ILE A 293 20.72 7.32 12.77
CA ILE A 293 20.14 8.12 13.87
C ILE A 293 21.17 8.46 14.94
N CYS A 294 22.03 7.51 15.32
CA CYS A 294 23.12 7.76 16.26
C CYS A 294 24.11 8.79 15.71
N GLY A 295 24.41 8.76 14.40
CA GLY A 295 25.23 9.78 13.78
C GLY A 295 24.61 11.18 13.89
N ALA A 296 23.31 11.30 13.70
CA ALA A 296 22.59 12.57 13.88
C ALA A 296 22.61 13.05 15.33
N TRP A 297 22.42 12.16 16.32
CA TRP A 297 22.60 12.52 17.73
C TRP A 297 24.00 13.02 18.02
N LEU A 298 25.03 12.31 17.55
CA LEU A 298 26.42 12.72 17.76
C LEU A 298 26.72 14.07 17.11
N ASP A 299 26.13 14.35 15.96
CA ASP A 299 26.24 15.65 15.29
C ASP A 299 25.67 16.79 16.15
N LYS A 300 24.42 16.63 16.61
CA LYS A 300 23.74 17.63 17.45
C LYS A 300 24.46 17.83 18.80
N ILE A 301 24.90 16.73 19.43
CA ILE A 301 25.70 16.76 20.67
C ILE A 301 27.02 17.49 20.46
N HIS A 302 27.73 17.21 19.38
CA HIS A 302 28.99 17.86 19.05
C HIS A 302 28.79 19.36 18.84
N PHE A 303 27.75 19.74 18.10
CA PHE A 303 27.43 21.14 17.82
C PHE A 303 27.06 21.92 19.08
N ALA A 304 26.31 21.32 20.00
CA ALA A 304 26.00 21.92 21.29
C ALA A 304 27.22 22.07 22.23
N GLY A 305 28.40 21.56 21.83
CA GLY A 305 29.60 21.56 22.67
C GLY A 305 29.58 20.50 23.78
N GLY A 306 28.76 19.46 23.63
CA GLY A 306 28.65 18.34 24.56
C GLY A 306 27.21 18.00 24.95
N LEU A 307 27.03 16.79 25.51
CA LEU A 307 25.71 16.24 25.85
C LEU A 307 24.99 17.10 26.89
N ILE A 308 25.70 17.56 27.91
CA ILE A 308 25.13 18.39 28.98
C ILE A 308 24.55 19.66 28.38
N ASN A 309 25.33 20.35 27.55
CA ASN A 309 24.89 21.59 26.91
C ASN A 309 23.64 21.35 26.06
N TRP A 310 23.63 20.32 25.21
CA TRP A 310 22.47 20.00 24.37
C TRP A 310 21.19 19.77 25.18
N VAL A 311 21.27 18.98 26.25
CA VAL A 311 20.11 18.67 27.11
C VAL A 311 19.65 19.88 27.94
N THR A 312 20.58 20.77 28.30
CA THR A 312 20.26 21.97 29.09
C THR A 312 19.69 23.13 28.28
N VAL A 313 19.76 23.09 26.94
CA VAL A 313 19.08 24.09 26.09
C VAL A 313 17.57 23.93 26.30
N PRO A 314 16.87 24.95 26.83
CA PRO A 314 15.45 24.85 27.13
C PRO A 314 14.65 24.49 25.88
N SER A 315 13.76 23.49 25.98
CA SER A 315 12.89 22.92 24.92
C SER A 315 13.57 22.22 23.74
N ALA A 316 14.62 22.77 23.12
CA ALA A 316 15.11 22.25 21.84
C ALA A 316 15.77 20.86 21.92
N GLY A 317 16.70 20.63 22.86
CA GLY A 317 17.49 19.39 22.86
C GLY A 317 16.70 18.12 23.19
N ILE A 318 15.79 18.20 24.17
CA ILE A 318 14.93 17.06 24.55
C ILE A 318 13.90 16.77 23.46
N GLU A 319 13.29 17.80 22.87
CA GLU A 319 12.33 17.65 21.77
C GLU A 319 12.98 17.01 20.54
N GLU A 320 14.19 17.45 20.16
CA GLU A 320 14.97 16.85 19.08
C GLU A 320 15.32 15.39 19.37
N MET A 321 15.72 15.06 20.60
CA MET A 321 16.03 13.68 20.99
C MET A 321 14.81 12.77 20.82
N PHE A 322 13.64 13.22 21.30
CA PHE A 322 12.38 12.49 21.12
C PHE A 322 11.96 12.41 19.65
N TRP A 323 12.21 13.46 18.87
CA TRP A 323 11.91 13.47 17.45
C TRP A 323 12.77 12.44 16.69
N LEU A 324 14.08 12.37 16.95
CA LEU A 324 14.98 11.36 16.38
C LEU A 324 14.63 9.94 16.83
N LEU A 325 14.26 9.75 18.11
CA LEU A 325 13.78 8.47 18.62
C LEU A 325 12.47 8.05 17.93
N LYS A 326 11.52 8.97 17.77
CA LYS A 326 10.26 8.74 17.05
C LYS A 326 10.55 8.31 15.61
N LEU A 327 11.50 8.97 14.95
CA LEU A 327 11.90 8.65 13.59
C LEU A 327 12.52 7.24 13.51
N TRP A 328 13.40 6.86 14.46
CA TRP A 328 13.91 5.50 14.57
C TRP A 328 12.80 4.46 14.79
N ILE A 329 11.86 4.71 15.71
CA ILE A 329 10.76 3.78 16.01
C ILE A 329 9.87 3.59 14.79
N GLN A 330 9.48 4.68 14.12
CA GLN A 330 8.59 4.62 12.96
C GLN A 330 9.21 3.81 11.81
N TRP A 331 10.45 4.12 11.44
CA TRP A 331 11.13 3.44 10.34
C TRP A 331 11.60 2.04 10.71
N GLY A 332 12.05 1.83 11.95
CA GLY A 332 12.39 0.52 12.48
C GLY A 332 11.19 -0.43 12.51
N ALA A 333 10.02 0.06 12.93
CA ALA A 333 8.78 -0.70 12.89
C ALA A 333 8.38 -1.08 11.45
N LEU A 334 8.54 -0.17 10.48
CA LEU A 334 8.27 -0.47 9.07
C LEU A 334 9.22 -1.55 8.52
N ILE A 335 10.51 -1.48 8.82
CA ILE A 335 11.51 -2.49 8.43
C ILE A 335 11.19 -3.86 9.07
N ILE A 336 10.74 -3.89 10.33
CA ILE A 336 10.41 -5.12 11.06
C ILE A 336 9.01 -5.66 10.69
N SER A 337 8.11 -4.82 10.18
CA SER A 337 6.73 -5.21 9.89
C SER A 337 6.56 -6.48 9.05
N PRO A 338 7.37 -6.76 8.00
CA PRO A 338 7.26 -8.00 7.23
C PRO A 338 7.64 -9.23 8.07
N VAL A 339 8.59 -9.09 9.00
CA VAL A 339 8.96 -10.14 9.96
C VAL A 339 7.74 -10.50 10.81
N LEU A 340 7.06 -9.49 11.35
CA LEU A 340 5.89 -9.69 12.22
C LEU A 340 4.72 -10.31 11.45
N LEU A 341 4.47 -9.87 10.22
CA LEU A 341 3.43 -10.43 9.35
C LEU A 341 3.68 -11.89 9.02
N THR A 342 4.94 -12.28 8.74
CA THR A 342 5.26 -13.69 8.46
C THR A 342 5.13 -14.59 9.70
N LEU A 343 5.53 -14.10 10.87
CA LEU A 343 5.34 -14.82 12.13
C LEU A 343 3.85 -15.01 12.45
N LEU A 344 3.04 -13.97 12.23
CA LEU A 344 1.60 -14.02 12.43
C LEU A 344 0.91 -14.98 11.45
N GLY A 345 1.30 -14.96 10.17
CA GLY A 345 0.80 -15.91 9.17
C GLY A 345 1.12 -17.37 9.51
N ARG A 346 2.33 -17.64 10.02
CA ARG A 346 2.70 -18.97 10.52
C ARG A 346 1.86 -19.40 11.71
N ALA A 347 1.64 -18.52 12.67
CA ALA A 347 0.82 -18.81 13.85
C ALA A 347 -0.65 -19.11 13.49
N VAL A 348 -1.20 -18.40 12.49
CA VAL A 348 -2.58 -18.62 12.00
C VAL A 348 -2.68 -19.94 11.24
N ASN A 349 -1.71 -20.29 10.40
CA ASN A 349 -1.72 -21.55 9.65
C ASN A 349 -1.51 -22.78 10.55
N LEU A 350 -0.69 -22.66 11.60
CA LEU A 350 -0.56 -23.71 12.63
C LEU A 350 -1.89 -24.01 13.33
N LYS A 351 -2.73 -23.00 13.56
CA LYS A 351 -4.07 -23.18 14.16
C LYS A 351 -5.10 -23.80 13.20
N ARG A 352 -4.83 -23.86 11.89
CA ARG A 352 -5.71 -24.54 10.91
C ARG A 352 -5.31 -25.99 10.65
N ALA A 353 -4.11 -26.39 11.08
CA ALA A 353 -3.60 -27.76 10.93
C ALA A 353 -3.85 -28.65 12.17
N VAL A 354 -4.41 -28.06 13.24
CA VAL A 354 -4.93 -28.71 14.44
C VAL A 354 -6.44 -28.60 14.40
#